data_AF-A0A3D5X3Q2-F1
#
_entry.id   AF-A0A3D5X3Q2-F1
#
_cell.length_a   1.000
_cell.length_b   1.000
_cell.length_c   1.000
_cell.angle_alpha   90.00
_cell.angle_beta   90.00
_cell.angle_gamma   90.00
#
_symmetry.space_group_name_H-M   'P 1'
#
loop_
_entity.id
_entity.type
_entity.pdbx_description
1 polymer ?
#
loop_
_entity_poly.entity_id
_entity_poly.type
_entity_poly.pdbx_seq_one_letter_code
_entity_poly.pdbx_strand_id
1 'polypeptide(L)'
;MIVGDYVEKGVNWITANFSGVLDSISDGMSAFIGSIEAFWLWLPYYVVIALFAGLAYWKTSKSNAIFTILGLVFIYYIGFWEATMMTLSLVLASAFIALLIGIPLGIWSA
;
A
#
# COMPACT_ATOMS: atom_id res chain seq x y z
N MET A 1 -27.97 -24.06 6.38
CA MET A 1 -27.55 -23.61 7.72
C MET A 1 -26.61 -24.59 8.44
N ILE A 2 -26.02 -25.58 7.76
CA ILE A 2 -25.10 -26.57 8.37
C ILE A 2 -23.64 -26.27 8.01
N VAL A 3 -23.37 -25.88 6.75
CA VAL A 3 -22.03 -25.50 6.29
C VAL A 3 -21.50 -24.28 7.04
N GLY A 4 -22.35 -23.30 7.35
CA GLY A 4 -21.98 -22.12 8.15
C GLY A 4 -21.46 -22.49 9.54
N ASP A 5 -22.14 -23.39 10.24
CA ASP A 5 -21.77 -23.84 11.59
C ASP A 5 -20.43 -24.58 11.63
N TYR A 6 -20.15 -25.44 10.64
CA TYR A 6 -18.86 -26.15 10.56
C TYR A 6 -17.71 -25.20 10.18
N VAL A 7 -17.95 -24.26 9.27
CA VAL A 7 -16.96 -23.23 8.89
C VAL A 7 -16.69 -22.30 10.06
N GLU A 8 -17.73 -21.85 10.77
CA GLU A 8 -17.61 -20.97 11.94
C GLU A 8 -16.88 -21.67 13.10
N LYS A 9 -17.16 -22.96 13.37
CA LYS A 9 -16.39 -23.74 14.34
C LYS A 9 -14.93 -23.90 13.94
N GLY A 10 -14.64 -24.10 12.65
CA GLY A 10 -13.28 -24.18 12.12
C GLY A 10 -12.52 -22.85 12.27
N VAL A 11 -13.14 -21.75 11.85
CA VAL A 11 -12.58 -20.39 11.99
C VAL A 11 -12.40 -20.05 13.46
N ASN A 12 -13.39 -20.30 14.33
CA ASN A 12 -13.28 -20.03 15.76
C ASN A 12 -12.21 -20.90 16.43
N TRP A 13 -11.98 -22.14 15.98
CA TRP A 13 -10.87 -22.95 16.49
C TRP A 13 -9.51 -22.38 16.08
N ILE A 14 -9.37 -21.93 14.83
CA ILE A 14 -8.14 -21.27 14.35
C ILE A 14 -7.94 -19.95 15.09
N THR A 15 -8.94 -19.10 15.19
CA THR A 15 -8.86 -17.83 15.92
C THR A 15 -8.62 -18.07 17.42
N ALA A 16 -9.22 -19.07 18.06
CA ALA A 16 -8.97 -19.33 19.48
C ALA A 16 -7.52 -19.76 19.78
N ASN A 17 -6.87 -20.49 18.86
CA ASN A 17 -5.50 -20.98 19.07
C ASN A 17 -4.42 -20.09 18.43
N PHE A 18 -4.75 -19.38 17.37
CA PHE A 18 -3.83 -18.56 16.55
C PHE A 18 -4.24 -17.09 16.48
N SER A 19 -5.26 -16.60 17.19
CA SER A 19 -5.64 -15.18 17.24
C SER A 19 -4.44 -14.30 17.52
N GLY A 20 -3.67 -14.60 18.57
CA GLY A 20 -2.48 -13.82 18.89
C GLY A 20 -1.48 -13.71 17.73
N VAL A 21 -1.34 -14.75 16.90
CA VAL A 21 -0.45 -14.74 15.73
C VAL A 21 -1.11 -14.02 14.54
N LEU A 22 -2.39 -14.28 14.26
CA LEU A 22 -3.14 -13.67 13.17
C LEU A 22 -3.33 -12.16 13.38
N ASP A 23 -3.66 -11.76 14.61
CA ASP A 23 -3.80 -10.38 15.04
C ASP A 23 -2.44 -9.68 14.96
N SER A 24 -1.35 -10.31 15.43
CA SER A 24 -0.01 -9.73 15.30
C SER A 24 0.41 -9.50 13.84
N ILE A 25 0.07 -10.42 12.93
CA ILE A 25 0.33 -10.25 11.50
C ILE A 25 -0.54 -9.12 10.93
N SER A 26 -1.82 -9.08 11.27
CA SER A 26 -2.73 -8.05 10.79
C SER A 26 -2.34 -6.66 11.30
N ASP A 27 -1.97 -6.55 12.57
CA ASP A 27 -1.45 -5.32 13.19
C ASP A 27 -0.11 -4.92 12.55
N GLY A 28 0.78 -5.88 12.30
CA GLY A 28 2.05 -5.62 11.61
C GLY A 28 1.85 -5.08 10.19
N MET A 29 0.92 -5.67 9.43
CA MET A 29 0.57 -5.21 8.09
C MET A 29 -0.11 -3.84 8.12
N SER A 30 -1.07 -3.64 9.02
CA SER A 30 -1.78 -2.37 9.20
C SER A 30 -0.84 -1.26 9.64
N ALA A 31 0.09 -1.54 10.56
CA ALA A 31 1.11 -0.60 11.00
C ALA A 31 2.09 -0.27 9.87
N PHE A 32 2.47 -1.26 9.05
CA PHE A 32 3.35 -1.03 7.91
C PHE A 32 2.69 -0.14 6.85
N ILE A 33 1.46 -0.46 6.45
CA ILE A 33 0.69 0.35 5.49
C ILE A 33 0.49 1.76 6.06
N GLY A 34 0.01 1.85 7.30
CA GLY A 34 -0.22 3.13 7.99
C GLY A 34 1.05 3.96 8.15
N SER A 35 2.22 3.34 8.30
CA SER A 35 3.49 4.06 8.35
C SER A 35 3.86 4.72 7.01
N ILE A 36 3.57 4.05 5.89
CA ILE A 36 3.79 4.60 4.54
C ILE A 36 2.77 5.70 4.26
N GLU A 37 1.51 5.49 4.64
CA GLU A 37 0.45 6.51 4.53
C GLU A 37 0.81 7.76 5.34
N ALA A 38 1.21 7.60 6.60
CA ALA A 38 1.63 8.70 7.46
C ALA A 38 2.85 9.42 6.91
N PHE A 39 3.83 8.70 6.35
CA PHE A 39 4.99 9.31 5.68
C PHE A 39 4.55 10.19 4.52
N TRP A 40 3.57 9.74 3.74
CA TRP A 40 3.09 10.45 2.58
C TRP A 40 2.21 11.66 2.92
N LEU A 41 1.35 11.53 3.93
CA LEU A 41 0.47 12.61 4.39
C LEU A 41 1.20 13.67 5.21
N TRP A 42 2.30 13.29 5.87
CA TRP A 42 3.18 14.24 6.55
C TRP A 42 3.92 15.17 5.58
N LEU A 43 4.18 14.72 4.35
CA LEU A 43 4.81 15.54 3.32
C LEU A 43 3.82 16.55 2.72
N PRO A 44 4.18 17.84 2.62
CA PRO A 44 3.32 18.83 1.97
C PRO A 44 3.11 18.49 0.49
N TYR A 45 1.91 18.78 -0.01
CA TYR A 45 1.52 18.47 -1.40
C TYR A 45 2.49 18.99 -2.45
N TYR A 46 3.05 20.19 -2.26
CA TYR A 46 4.04 20.77 -3.18
C TYR A 46 5.34 19.96 -3.26
N VAL A 47 5.80 19.36 -2.16
CA VAL A 47 7.02 18.54 -2.13
C VAL A 47 6.81 17.25 -2.91
N VAL A 48 5.66 16.60 -2.73
CA VAL A 48 5.31 15.36 -3.42
C VAL A 48 5.16 15.59 -4.93
N ILE A 49 4.49 16.67 -5.33
CA ILE A 49 4.33 17.03 -6.74
C ILE A 49 5.71 17.29 -7.37
N ALA A 50 6.58 18.03 -6.69
CA ALA A 50 7.94 18.29 -7.16
C ALA A 50 8.77 17.00 -7.29
N LEU A 51 8.65 16.08 -6.32
CA LEU A 51 9.32 14.78 -6.34
C LEU A 51 8.90 13.95 -7.56
N PHE A 52 7.59 13.77 -7.78
CA PHE A 52 7.08 13.03 -8.93
C PHE A 52 7.41 13.71 -10.26
N ALA A 53 7.35 15.03 -10.32
CA ALA A 53 7.75 15.79 -11.50
C ALA A 53 9.24 15.61 -11.83
N GLY A 54 10.10 15.62 -10.80
CA GLY A 54 11.53 15.36 -10.94
C GLY A 54 11.81 13.93 -11.43
N LEU A 55 11.13 12.93 -10.85
CA LEU A 55 11.22 11.54 -11.29
C LEU A 55 10.75 11.36 -12.75
N ALA A 56 9.65 12.02 -13.13
CA ALA A 56 9.14 12.00 -14.50
C ALA A 56 10.10 12.66 -15.49
N TYR A 57 10.70 13.80 -15.11
CA TYR A 57 11.71 14.48 -15.91
C TYR A 57 12.95 13.61 -16.15
N TRP A 58 13.42 12.92 -15.11
CA TRP A 58 14.60 12.05 -15.19
C TRP A 58 14.36 10.83 -16.09
N LYS A 59 13.15 10.25 -16.07
CA LYS A 59 12.89 8.96 -16.73
C LYS A 59 12.40 9.07 -18.17
N THR A 60 11.68 10.13 -18.57
CA THR A 60 10.86 10.02 -19.79
C THR A 60 10.65 11.31 -20.60
N SER A 61 11.49 12.34 -20.44
CA SER A 61 11.49 13.64 -21.17
C SER A 61 10.52 14.72 -20.63
N LYS A 62 10.70 15.98 -21.09
CA LYS A 62 10.01 17.18 -20.57
C LYS A 62 8.48 17.13 -20.70
N SER A 63 7.95 16.48 -21.74
CA SER A 63 6.51 16.42 -22.03
C SER A 63 5.74 15.67 -20.93
N ASN A 64 6.30 14.53 -20.50
CA ASN A 64 5.68 13.66 -19.51
C ASN A 64 5.72 14.29 -18.10
N ALA A 65 6.76 15.07 -17.78
CA ALA A 65 6.84 15.80 -16.52
C ALA A 65 5.71 16.83 -16.37
N ILE A 66 5.37 17.55 -17.45
CA ILE A 66 4.26 18.50 -17.45
C ILE A 66 2.93 17.77 -17.25
N PHE A 67 2.73 16.63 -17.92
CA PHE A 67 1.52 15.82 -17.77
C PHE A 67 1.35 15.30 -16.33
N THR A 68 2.43 14.83 -15.69
CA THR A 68 2.42 14.38 -14.29
C THR A 68 2.08 15.51 -13.32
N ILE A 69 2.67 16.70 -13.50
CA ILE A 69 2.34 17.88 -12.67
C ILE A 69 0.86 18.21 -12.82
N LEU A 70 0.37 18.29 -14.05
CA LEU A 70 -1.00 18.70 -14.34
C LEU A 70 -2.02 17.70 -13.76
N GLY A 71 -1.75 16.40 -13.86
CA GLY A 71 -2.56 15.35 -13.25
C GLY A 71 -2.57 15.41 -11.71
N LEU A 72 -1.40 15.53 -11.08
CA LEU A 72 -1.31 15.60 -9.61
C LEU A 72 -1.94 16.87 -9.03
N VAL A 73 -1.76 18.01 -9.71
CA VAL A 73 -2.41 19.27 -9.34
C VAL A 73 -3.92 19.15 -9.50
N PHE A 74 -4.41 18.49 -10.56
CA PHE A 74 -5.83 18.24 -10.75
C PHE A 74 -6.44 17.40 -9.62
N ILE A 75 -5.75 16.32 -9.20
CA ILE A 75 -6.14 15.48 -8.05
C ILE A 75 -6.21 16.29 -6.75
N TYR A 76 -5.27 17.22 -6.56
CA TYR A 76 -5.31 18.14 -5.42
C TYR A 76 -6.52 19.08 -5.48
N TYR A 77 -6.83 19.64 -6.65
CA TYR A 77 -7.97 20.56 -6.82
C TYR A 77 -9.33 19.92 -6.56
N ILE A 78 -9.50 18.64 -6.89
CA ILE A 78 -10.74 17.90 -6.59
C ILE A 78 -10.83 17.43 -5.13
N GLY A 79 -9.79 17.68 -4.31
CA GLY A 79 -9.75 17.28 -2.90
C GLY A 79 -9.47 15.79 -2.65
N PHE A 80 -9.14 15.00 -3.69
CA PHE A 80 -8.86 13.56 -3.58
C PHE A 80 -7.39 13.24 -3.32
N TRP A 81 -6.63 14.21 -2.80
CA TRP A 81 -5.21 14.02 -2.52
C TRP A 81 -4.97 12.88 -1.52
N GLU A 82 -5.61 12.93 -0.36
CA GLU A 82 -5.44 11.94 0.70
C GLU A 82 -5.80 10.52 0.24
N ALA A 83 -6.95 10.36 -0.43
CA ALA A 83 -7.36 9.08 -1.01
C ALA A 83 -6.34 8.53 -2.01
N THR A 84 -5.80 9.39 -2.87
CA THR A 84 -4.77 8.99 -3.83
C THR A 84 -3.51 8.49 -3.11
N MET A 85 -3.10 9.16 -2.04
CA MET A 85 -1.89 8.80 -1.30
C MET A 85 -2.06 7.55 -0.44
N MET A 86 -3.25 7.30 0.09
CA MET A 86 -3.59 6.00 0.68
C MET A 86 -3.48 4.87 -0.34
N THR A 87 -4.06 5.02 -1.53
CA THR A 87 -3.96 3.97 -2.57
C THR A 87 -2.52 3.74 -3.03
N LEU A 88 -1.72 4.81 -3.20
CA LEU A 88 -0.31 4.69 -3.54
C LEU A 88 0.48 3.95 -2.46
N SER A 89 0.22 4.28 -1.19
CA SER A 89 0.84 3.65 -0.03
C SER A 89 0.50 2.17 0.05
N LEU A 90 -0.77 1.81 -0.16
CA LEU A 90 -1.24 0.43 -0.18
C LEU A 90 -0.57 -0.38 -1.31
N VAL A 91 -0.47 0.18 -2.51
CA VAL A 91 0.19 -0.48 -3.64
C VAL A 91 1.69 -0.68 -3.36
N LEU A 92 2.38 0.33 -2.81
CA LEU A 92 3.79 0.22 -2.44
C LEU A 92 4.02 -0.81 -1.33
N ALA A 93 3.19 -0.79 -0.29
CA ALA A 93 3.24 -1.74 0.80
C ALA A 93 3.05 -3.18 0.29
N SER A 94 2.02 -3.38 -0.54
CA SER A 94 1.71 -4.67 -1.15
C SER A 94 2.86 -5.17 -2.02
N ALA A 95 3.39 -4.32 -2.90
CA ALA A 95 4.54 -4.67 -3.73
C ALA A 95 5.78 -5.04 -2.89
N PHE A 96 6.05 -4.28 -1.83
CA PHE A 96 7.19 -4.56 -0.95
C PHE A 96 7.04 -5.89 -0.22
N ILE A 97 5.88 -6.16 0.38
CA ILE A 97 5.59 -7.43 1.06
C ILE A 97 5.64 -8.60 0.06
N ALA A 98 5.05 -8.42 -1.12
CA ALA A 98 5.06 -9.43 -2.18
C ALA A 98 6.48 -9.75 -2.66
N LEU A 99 7.37 -8.75 -2.78
CA LEU A 99 8.77 -8.98 -3.12
C LEU A 99 9.54 -9.63 -1.95
N LEU A 100 9.30 -9.19 -0.73
CA LEU A 100 9.98 -9.70 0.47
C LEU A 100 9.68 -11.18 0.70
N ILE A 101 8.44 -11.63 0.47
CA ILE A 101 8.03 -13.03 0.61
C ILE A 101 8.26 -13.81 -0.69
N GLY A 102 7.94 -13.19 -1.83
CA GLY A 102 7.99 -13.83 -3.14
C GLY A 102 9.40 -14.16 -3.62
N ILE A 103 10.39 -13.29 -3.36
CA ILE A 103 11.78 -13.55 -3.77
C ILE A 103 12.37 -14.77 -3.02
N PRO A 104 12.32 -14.87 -1.68
CA PRO A 104 12.83 -16.03 -0.96
C PRO A 104 12.10 -17.32 -1.32
N LEU A 105 10.76 -17.31 -1.39
CA LEU A 105 9.99 -18.50 -1.77
C LEU A 105 10.30 -18.94 -3.22
N GLY A 106 10.51 -17.98 -4.13
CA GLY A 106 10.94 -18.26 -5.49
C GLY A 106 12.30 -18.96 -5.54
N ILE A 107 13.27 -18.46 -4.77
CA ILE A 107 14.61 -19.07 -4.68
C ILE A 107 14.55 -20.48 -4.07
N TRP A 108 13.72 -20.72 -3.05
CA TRP A 108 13.56 -22.05 -2.47
C TRP A 108 12.86 -23.05 -3.39
N SER A 109 12.05 -22.57 -4.34
CA SER A 109 11.36 -23.42 -5.30
C SER A 109 12.20 -23.80 -6.53
N ALA A 110 13.33 -23.13 -6.75
CA ALA A 110 14.27 -23.35 -7.86
C ALA A 110 15.38 -24.31 -7.46
#